data_AF-A0A703N1Q8-F1
#
_entry.id   AF-A0A703N1Q8-F1
#
_cell.length_a   1.000
_cell.length_b   1.000
_cell.length_c   1.000
_cell.angle_alpha   90.00
_cell.angle_beta   90.00
_cell.angle_gamma   90.00
#
_symmetry.space_group_name_H-M   'P 1'
#
loop_
_entity.id
_entity.type
_entity.pdbx_description
1 polymer ?
#
loop_
_entity_poly.entity_id
_entity_poly.type
_entity_poly.pdbx_seq_one_letter_code
_entity_poly.pdbx_strand_id
1 'polypeptide(L)'
;SGGDLGNNELAQAFLQVLRGERFIHLVDWKGEDEEGELANFAADRFYELTKNLTNSEELRNLLVEITQEDEISDVCEAGDRYLDEIFERIQTELNKRGFQIFDLNEGSDTYNVVVLPMSEYKKIEDFNTPWLEVQDFLS
;
A
#
# COMPACT_ATOMS: atom_id res chain seq x y z
N SER A 1 -24.19 -10.86 -29.44
CA SER A 1 -24.05 -9.40 -29.27
C SER A 1 -22.99 -9.18 -28.22
N GLY A 2 -22.04 -8.28 -28.47
CA GLY A 2 -20.73 -8.19 -27.79
C GLY A 2 -20.82 -8.15 -26.28
N GLY A 3 -20.04 -9.02 -25.63
CA GLY A 3 -19.82 -8.99 -24.20
C GLY A 3 -18.96 -7.78 -23.86
N ASP A 4 -19.59 -6.68 -23.51
CA ASP A 4 -18.92 -5.62 -22.76
C ASP A 4 -18.93 -6.05 -21.30
N LEU A 5 -17.74 -6.25 -20.74
CA LEU A 5 -17.58 -6.21 -19.30
C LEU A 5 -18.02 -4.82 -18.85
N GLY A 6 -18.93 -4.73 -17.89
CA GLY A 6 -19.27 -3.43 -17.30
C GLY A 6 -18.02 -2.75 -16.75
N ASN A 7 -17.98 -1.41 -16.70
CA ASN A 7 -16.79 -0.67 -16.25
C ASN A 7 -16.25 -1.14 -14.89
N ASN A 8 -17.12 -1.60 -13.99
CA ASN A 8 -16.72 -2.21 -12.72
C ASN A 8 -15.99 -3.55 -12.92
N GLU A 9 -16.51 -4.44 -13.77
CA GLU A 9 -15.88 -5.74 -14.05
C GLU A 9 -14.50 -5.57 -14.71
N LEU A 10 -14.34 -4.53 -15.54
CA LEU A 10 -13.04 -4.17 -16.12
C LEU A 10 -12.07 -3.62 -15.06
N ALA A 11 -12.54 -2.77 -14.14
CA ALA A 11 -11.72 -2.28 -13.03
C ALA A 11 -11.26 -3.42 -12.12
N GLN A 12 -12.15 -4.35 -11.78
CA GLN A 12 -11.84 -5.56 -11.02
C GLN A 12 -10.79 -6.42 -11.74
N ALA A 13 -10.98 -6.68 -13.04
CA ALA A 13 -10.02 -7.44 -13.83
C ALA A 13 -8.65 -6.75 -13.88
N PHE A 14 -8.62 -5.41 -13.99
CA PHE A 14 -7.39 -4.64 -13.97
C PHE A 14 -6.66 -4.74 -12.63
N LEU A 15 -7.36 -4.58 -11.49
CA LEU A 15 -6.77 -4.74 -10.17
C LEU A 15 -6.24 -6.17 -9.95
N GLN A 16 -6.94 -7.19 -10.43
CA GLN A 16 -6.46 -8.58 -10.37
C GLN A 16 -5.16 -8.77 -11.17
N VAL A 17 -5.02 -8.14 -12.34
CA VAL A 17 -3.76 -8.14 -13.09
C VAL A 17 -2.66 -7.44 -12.29
N LEU A 18 -2.94 -6.27 -11.71
CA LEU A 18 -1.94 -5.54 -10.92
C LEU A 18 -1.49 -6.34 -9.68
N ARG A 19 -2.40 -7.05 -9.01
CA ARG A 19 -2.08 -7.96 -7.89
C ARG A 19 -1.22 -9.12 -8.37
N GLY A 20 -1.58 -9.76 -9.49
CA GLY A 20 -0.82 -10.86 -10.09
C GLY A 20 0.61 -10.47 -10.50
N GLU A 21 0.80 -9.23 -10.96
CA GLU A 21 2.10 -8.66 -11.30
C GLU A 21 2.83 -8.03 -10.09
N ARG A 22 2.27 -8.15 -8.88
CA ARG A 22 2.83 -7.60 -7.63
C ARG A 22 3.08 -6.08 -7.68
N PHE A 23 2.28 -5.36 -8.47
CA PHE A 23 2.27 -3.89 -8.46
C PHE A 23 1.52 -3.34 -7.25
N ILE A 24 0.48 -4.08 -6.82
CA ILE A 24 -0.34 -3.73 -5.68
C ILE A 24 -0.48 -4.94 -4.75
N HIS A 25 -0.74 -4.68 -3.48
CA HIS A 25 -0.99 -5.70 -2.46
C HIS A 25 -2.33 -5.44 -1.78
N LEU A 26 -3.08 -6.51 -1.54
CA LEU A 26 -4.42 -6.43 -0.96
C LEU A 26 -4.33 -6.65 0.55
N VAL A 27 -4.79 -5.68 1.34
CA VAL A 27 -4.83 -5.76 2.81
C VAL A 27 -6.29 -5.67 3.27
N ASP A 28 -6.74 -6.62 4.09
CA ASP A 28 -8.09 -6.59 4.69
C ASP A 28 -8.04 -5.84 6.04
N TRP A 29 -8.99 -4.94 6.28
CA TRP A 29 -9.13 -4.28 7.57
C TRP A 29 -9.48 -5.24 8.71
N LYS A 30 -10.04 -6.42 8.42
CA LYS A 30 -10.42 -7.46 9.41
C LYS A 30 -9.40 -8.58 9.59
N GLY A 31 -8.31 -8.56 8.84
CA GLY A 31 -7.20 -9.48 8.96
C GLY A 31 -5.93 -8.66 8.83
N GLU A 32 -5.42 -8.22 9.98
CA GLU A 32 -4.27 -7.34 10.18
C GLU A 32 -3.05 -7.74 9.33
N ASP A 33 -2.07 -6.83 9.22
CA ASP A 33 -0.76 -7.08 8.64
C ASP A 33 -0.09 -8.31 9.30
N GLU A 34 -0.35 -9.51 8.79
CA GLU A 34 0.19 -10.76 9.34
C GLU A 34 1.71 -10.74 9.11
N GLU A 35 2.49 -10.77 10.19
CA GLU A 35 3.96 -10.93 10.14
C GLU A 35 4.71 -9.88 9.29
N GLY A 36 4.22 -8.63 9.23
CA GLY A 36 4.89 -7.52 8.53
C GLY A 36 4.84 -7.65 7.00
N GLU A 37 3.80 -8.27 6.46
CA GLU A 37 3.49 -8.35 5.03
C GLU A 37 3.59 -6.99 4.33
N LEU A 38 3.02 -5.93 4.91
CA LEU A 38 3.01 -4.58 4.36
C LEU A 38 4.40 -3.96 4.33
N ALA A 39 5.17 -4.13 5.41
CA ALA A 39 6.58 -3.72 5.48
C ALA A 39 7.42 -4.44 4.41
N ASN A 40 7.20 -5.74 4.24
CA ASN A 40 7.86 -6.55 3.23
C ASN A 40 7.48 -6.12 1.80
N PHE A 41 6.20 -5.86 1.54
CA PHE A 41 5.72 -5.37 0.27
C PHE A 41 6.34 -4.02 -0.09
N ALA A 42 6.35 -3.06 0.85
CA ALA A 42 6.94 -1.75 0.62
C ALA A 42 8.43 -1.83 0.27
N ALA A 43 9.19 -2.68 0.98
CA ALA A 43 10.60 -2.92 0.70
C ALA A 43 10.83 -3.65 -0.64
N ASP A 44 9.99 -4.64 -0.99
CA ASP A 44 10.02 -5.33 -2.30
C ASP A 44 9.80 -4.34 -3.44
N ARG A 45 8.76 -3.50 -3.34
CA ARG A 45 8.47 -2.46 -4.34
C ARG A 45 9.61 -1.47 -4.48
N PHE A 46 10.18 -1.01 -3.36
CA PHE A 46 11.34 -0.14 -3.36
C PHE A 46 12.55 -0.79 -4.07
N TYR A 47 12.83 -2.06 -3.78
CA TYR A 47 13.85 -2.83 -4.49
C TYR A 47 13.57 -2.91 -5.98
N GLU A 48 12.34 -3.23 -6.37
CA GLU A 48 11.99 -3.39 -7.77
C GLU A 48 12.17 -2.11 -8.58
N LEU A 49 11.90 -0.95 -7.97
CA LEU A 49 11.98 0.36 -8.61
C LEU A 49 13.41 0.93 -8.61
N THR A 50 14.24 0.61 -7.61
CA THR A 50 15.60 1.14 -7.48
C THR A 50 16.70 0.18 -7.92
N LYS A 51 16.41 -1.13 -7.90
CA LYS A 51 17.36 -2.24 -8.05
C LYS A 51 18.55 -2.19 -7.09
N ASN A 52 18.40 -1.55 -5.93
CA ASN A 52 19.44 -1.44 -4.91
C ASN A 52 19.14 -2.40 -3.74
N LEU A 53 19.80 -3.56 -3.73
CA LEU A 53 19.57 -4.60 -2.72
C LEU A 53 19.87 -4.11 -1.29
N THR A 54 21.03 -3.50 -1.07
CA THR A 54 21.46 -3.06 0.27
C THR A 54 20.48 -2.09 0.90
N ASN A 55 20.10 -1.03 0.17
CA ASN A 55 19.14 -0.04 0.70
C ASN A 55 17.75 -0.66 0.94
N SER A 56 17.39 -1.69 0.16
CA SER A 56 16.10 -2.35 0.29
C SER A 56 16.07 -3.31 1.48
N GLU A 57 17.16 -4.01 1.76
CA GLU A 57 17.30 -4.84 2.97
C GLU A 57 17.35 -3.98 4.23
N GLU A 58 18.08 -2.85 4.20
CA GLU A 58 18.07 -1.88 5.30
C GLU A 58 16.66 -1.31 5.55
N LEU A 59 15.94 -0.94 4.48
CA LEU A 59 14.57 -0.48 4.59
C LEU A 59 13.65 -1.60 5.13
N ARG A 60 13.76 -2.82 4.62
CA ARG A 60 12.95 -3.96 5.09
C ARG A 60 13.11 -4.18 6.59
N ASN A 61 14.34 -4.29 7.07
CA ASN A 61 14.60 -4.54 8.47
C ASN A 61 14.03 -3.42 9.35
N LEU A 62 14.22 -2.17 8.94
CA LEU A 62 13.66 -1.02 9.64
C LEU A 62 12.13 -1.04 9.67
N LEU A 63 11.48 -1.25 8.51
CA LEU A 63 10.02 -1.26 8.43
C LEU A 63 9.44 -2.39 9.28
N VAL A 64 9.99 -3.61 9.16
CA VAL A 64 9.56 -4.76 9.96
C VAL A 64 9.75 -4.49 11.44
N GLU A 65 10.83 -3.85 11.87
CA GLU A 65 11.07 -3.49 13.27
C GLU A 65 10.05 -2.48 13.79
N ILE A 66 9.78 -1.40 13.06
CA ILE A 66 8.89 -0.33 13.54
C ILE A 66 7.41 -0.65 13.41
N THR A 67 7.03 -1.73 12.72
CA THR A 67 5.63 -2.15 12.55
C THR A 67 5.32 -3.47 13.25
N GLN A 68 6.17 -3.94 14.16
CA GLN A 68 5.86 -5.12 14.98
C GLN A 68 4.67 -4.83 15.91
N GLU A 69 3.89 -5.88 16.18
CA GLU A 69 2.69 -5.79 17.01
C GLU A 69 2.97 -5.21 18.40
N ASP A 70 4.10 -5.55 19.02
CA ASP A 70 4.51 -5.00 20.31
C ASP A 70 4.76 -3.49 20.23
N GLU A 71 5.55 -3.03 19.26
CA GLU A 71 5.84 -1.61 19.01
C GLU A 71 4.62 -0.76 18.65
N ILE A 72 3.60 -1.37 18.03
CA ILE A 72 2.33 -0.70 17.70
C ILE A 72 1.37 -0.74 18.91
N SER A 73 1.30 -1.87 19.62
CA SER A 73 0.44 -2.04 20.79
C SER A 73 0.80 -1.09 21.95
N ASP A 74 2.07 -0.68 22.04
CA ASP A 74 2.55 0.28 23.04
C ASP A 74 2.03 1.71 22.79
N VAL A 75 1.57 2.02 21.57
CA VAL A 75 1.04 3.35 21.20
C VAL A 75 -0.45 3.36 20.88
N CYS A 76 -1.03 2.21 20.54
CA CYS A 76 -2.45 2.08 20.22
C CYS A 76 -3.30 1.75 21.46
N GLU A 77 -4.24 2.63 21.80
CA GLU A 77 -5.28 2.38 22.79
C GLU A 77 -6.38 1.45 22.25
N ALA A 78 -7.19 0.90 23.16
CA ALA A 78 -8.31 0.03 22.77
C ALA A 78 -9.35 0.81 21.94
N GLY A 79 -9.41 0.48 20.63
CA GLY A 79 -10.28 1.16 19.67
C GLY A 79 -9.52 1.96 18.60
N ASP A 80 -8.20 2.07 18.72
CA ASP A 80 -7.35 2.69 17.70
C ASP A 80 -7.30 1.86 16.42
N ARG A 81 -7.13 2.54 15.29
CA ARG A 81 -6.96 1.92 13.99
C ARG A 81 -5.50 1.47 13.87
N TYR A 82 -5.21 0.29 14.40
CA TYR A 82 -3.90 -0.37 14.35
C TYR A 82 -3.20 -0.26 12.99
N LEU A 83 -3.95 -0.44 11.90
CA LEU A 83 -3.44 -0.36 10.54
C LEU A 83 -3.07 1.07 10.10
N ASP A 84 -3.73 2.12 10.62
CA ASP A 84 -3.40 3.51 10.30
C ASP A 84 -1.99 3.85 10.83
N GLU A 85 -1.63 3.39 12.03
CA GLU A 85 -0.29 3.59 12.61
C GLU A 85 0.79 2.88 11.79
N ILE A 86 0.51 1.66 11.31
CA ILE A 86 1.42 0.93 10.42
C ILE A 86 1.65 1.73 9.13
N PHE A 87 0.57 2.21 8.49
CA PHE A 87 0.68 3.03 7.28
C PHE A 87 1.48 4.31 7.53
N GLU A 88 1.23 5.02 8.64
CA GLU A 88 1.94 6.25 8.98
C GLU A 88 3.45 6.02 9.16
N ARG A 89 3.84 4.96 9.88
CA ARG A 89 5.26 4.61 10.09
C ARG A 89 5.94 4.23 8.78
N ILE A 90 5.32 3.38 7.97
CA ILE A 90 5.85 2.97 6.67
C ILE A 90 5.98 4.19 5.75
N GLN A 91 4.94 5.02 5.66
CA GLN A 91 4.94 6.20 4.80
C GLN A 91 6.00 7.21 5.21
N THR A 92 6.23 7.40 6.50
CA THR A 92 7.28 8.28 7.02
C THR A 92 8.67 7.84 6.52
N GLU A 93 8.97 6.55 6.56
CA GLU A 93 10.26 6.02 6.09
C GLU A 93 10.38 6.01 4.56
N LEU A 94 9.28 5.76 3.84
CA LEU A 94 9.26 5.86 2.37
C LEU A 94 9.46 7.31 1.90
N ASN A 95 8.83 8.29 2.56
CA ASN A 95 8.93 9.71 2.24
C ASN A 95 10.38 10.22 2.35
N LYS A 96 11.12 9.79 3.38
CA LYS A 96 12.57 10.08 3.55
C LYS A 96 13.40 9.61 2.35
N ARG A 97 12.90 8.62 1.59
CA ARG A 97 13.54 8.03 0.41
C ARG A 97 12.90 8.48 -0.91
N GLY A 98 11.92 9.39 -0.87
CA GLY A 98 11.24 9.92 -2.04
C GLY A 98 10.15 9.00 -2.63
N PHE A 99 9.54 8.16 -1.81
CA PHE A 99 8.47 7.23 -2.19
C PHE A 99 7.19 7.53 -1.40
N GLN A 100 6.06 7.16 -1.99
CA GLN A 100 4.72 7.28 -1.42
C GLN A 100 4.07 5.88 -1.38
N ILE A 101 3.39 5.58 -0.28
CA ILE A 101 2.44 4.48 -0.15
C ILE A 101 1.02 5.04 -0.18
N PHE A 102 0.09 4.43 -0.91
CA PHE A 102 -1.28 4.91 -1.08
C PHE A 102 -2.23 3.76 -1.46
N ASP A 103 -3.54 4.00 -1.37
CA ASP A 103 -4.58 3.05 -1.76
C ASP A 103 -5.15 3.34 -3.15
N LEU A 104 -5.37 2.30 -3.94
CA LEU A 104 -6.28 2.31 -5.09
C LEU A 104 -7.67 1.86 -4.66
N ASN A 105 -8.41 2.79 -4.09
CA ASN A 105 -9.70 2.54 -3.44
C ASN A 105 -10.79 2.23 -4.48
N GLU A 106 -11.38 1.04 -4.37
CA GLU A 106 -12.49 0.57 -5.20
C GLU A 106 -13.86 0.62 -4.49
N GLY A 107 -13.95 1.30 -3.34
CA GLY A 107 -15.14 1.39 -2.50
C GLY A 107 -15.41 0.14 -1.65
N SER A 108 -14.40 -0.70 -1.47
CA SER A 108 -14.45 -1.88 -0.61
C SER A 108 -13.84 -1.60 0.76
N ASP A 109 -14.05 -2.48 1.73
CA ASP A 109 -13.38 -2.36 3.03
C ASP A 109 -11.91 -2.86 2.98
N THR A 110 -11.39 -3.25 1.82
CA THR A 110 -10.00 -3.71 1.64
C THR A 110 -9.16 -2.65 0.92
N TYR A 111 -7.87 -2.59 1.27
CA TYR A 111 -6.90 -1.65 0.68
C TYR A 111 -6.13 -2.33 -0.45
N ASN A 112 -6.11 -1.69 -1.62
CA ASN A 112 -5.22 -2.00 -2.73
C ASN A 112 -3.96 -1.12 -2.62
N VAL A 113 -3.05 -1.54 -1.75
CA VAL A 113 -1.84 -0.79 -1.41
C VAL A 113 -0.88 -0.74 -2.60
N VAL A 114 -0.35 0.45 -2.87
CA VAL A 114 0.65 0.71 -3.91
C VAL A 114 1.82 1.48 -3.32
N VAL A 115 3.04 1.21 -3.80
CA VAL A 115 4.23 2.02 -3.50
C VAL A 115 4.89 2.50 -4.79
N LEU A 116 5.04 3.83 -4.93
CA LEU A 116 5.66 4.48 -6.08
C LEU A 116 6.66 5.56 -5.68
N PRO A 117 7.60 5.95 -6.57
CA PRO A 117 8.35 7.17 -6.38
C PRO A 117 7.38 8.35 -6.37
N MET A 118 7.65 9.34 -5.52
CA MET A 118 6.80 10.53 -5.35
C MET A 118 6.55 11.26 -6.68
N SER A 119 7.50 11.23 -7.61
CA SER A 119 7.34 11.81 -8.96
C SER A 119 6.32 11.10 -9.83
N GLU A 120 6.11 9.80 -9.64
CA GLU A 120 5.10 9.02 -10.37
C GLU A 120 3.75 9.10 -9.67
N TYR A 121 3.72 9.04 -8.34
CA TYR A 121 2.51 9.25 -7.55
C TYR A 121 1.82 10.58 -7.90
N LYS A 122 2.56 11.69 -7.97
CA LYS A 122 2.04 13.01 -8.35
C LYS A 122 1.37 13.09 -9.72
N LYS A 123 1.60 12.12 -10.60
CA LYS A 123 0.92 12.07 -11.92
C LYS A 123 -0.49 11.52 -11.80
N ILE A 124 -0.79 10.81 -10.72
CA ILE A 124 -2.04 10.09 -10.51
C ILE A 124 -2.74 10.47 -9.19
N GLU A 125 -2.16 11.34 -8.35
CA GLU A 125 -2.71 11.70 -7.04
C GLU A 125 -4.14 12.29 -7.12
N ASP A 126 -4.48 12.99 -8.20
CA ASP A 126 -5.82 13.53 -8.43
C ASP A 126 -6.76 12.55 -9.17
N PHE A 127 -6.37 11.28 -9.34
CA PHE A 127 -7.20 10.29 -10.03
C PHE A 127 -8.40 9.89 -9.18
N ASN A 128 -9.57 10.38 -9.56
CA ASN A 128 -10.83 10.05 -8.91
C ASN A 128 -11.91 9.75 -9.97
N THR A 129 -12.42 8.52 -9.94
CA THR A 129 -13.53 8.06 -10.77
C THR A 129 -14.58 7.38 -9.90
N PRO A 130 -15.83 7.20 -10.37
CA PRO A 130 -16.88 6.56 -9.58
C PRO A 130 -16.62 5.10 -9.16
N TRP A 131 -15.56 4.47 -9.64
CA TRP A 131 -15.22 3.07 -9.39
C TRP A 131 -13.77 2.85 -8.93
N LEU A 132 -12.94 3.90 -8.95
CA LEU A 132 -11.54 3.83 -8.54
C LEU A 132 -11.02 5.23 -8.20
N GLU A 133 -10.43 5.36 -7.04
CA GLU A 133 -9.82 6.59 -6.54
C GLU A 133 -8.42 6.31 -5.98
N VAL A 134 -7.50 7.25 -6.15
CA VAL A 134 -6.23 7.26 -5.44
C VAL A 134 -6.44 7.95 -4.10
N GLN A 135 -6.13 7.27 -3.00
CA GLN A 135 -6.30 7.79 -1.65
C GLN A 135 -4.97 7.74 -0.88
N ASP A 136 -4.53 8.88 -0.39
CA ASP A 136 -3.40 8.96 0.55
C ASP A 136 -3.85 8.47 1.94
N PHE A 137 -2.99 7.73 2.63
CA PHE A 137 -3.27 7.25 3.98
C PHE A 137 -3.14 8.36 5.04
N LEU A 138 -2.44 9.47 4.72
CA LEU A 138 -2.20 10.58 5.64
C LEU A 138 -3.06 11.84 5.38
N SER A 139 -3.95 11.82 4.39
CA SER A 139 -4.77 12.98 4.00
C SER A 139 -6.12 13.07 4.69
#